data_AF-A0A2D4G5J0-F1
#
_entry.id   AF-A0A2D4G5J0-F1
#
_cell.length_a   1.000
_cell.length_b   1.000
_cell.length_c   1.000
_cell.angle_alpha   90.00
_cell.angle_beta   90.00
_cell.angle_gamma   90.00
#
_symmetry.space_group_name_H-M   'P 1'
#
loop_
_entity.id
_entity.type
_entity.pdbx_description
1 polymer ?
#
loop_
_entity_poly.entity_id
_entity_poly.type
_entity_poly.pdbx_seq_one_letter_code
_entity_poly.pdbx_strand_id
1 'polypeptide(L)'
;PAPDCGYAVIAFGCASCPKLMCGREGCGTEFCYHCKQIWHPNQTCDAARQERAQSLRLRTIRSSSISYSQESGAAADDIKPCPRCAAYIIKMNDGSCNHMTCAVCGCEFCWL
;
A
#
# COMPACT_ATOMS: atom_id res chain seq x y z
N PRO A 1 -0.15 9.74 -0.55
CA PRO A 1 -0.26 9.06 -1.87
C PRO A 1 0.90 9.39 -2.80
N ALA A 2 1.24 10.67 -2.98
CA ALA A 2 2.52 11.03 -3.59
C ALA A 2 3.66 10.68 -2.63
N PRO A 3 4.70 9.95 -3.10
CA PRO A 3 5.94 9.81 -2.33
C PRO A 3 6.54 11.21 -2.10
N ASP A 4 7.12 11.43 -0.92
CA ASP A 4 7.85 12.65 -0.55
C ASP A 4 7.03 13.97 -0.52
N CYS A 5 5.70 13.89 -0.65
CA CYS A 5 4.83 15.06 -0.56
C CYS A 5 4.15 15.16 0.82
N GLY A 6 4.69 16.02 1.70
CA GLY A 6 4.11 16.34 3.01
C GLY A 6 2.97 17.37 3.00
N TYR A 7 2.38 17.68 1.84
CA TYR A 7 1.28 18.64 1.74
C TYR A 7 -0.03 18.03 2.25
N ALA A 8 -0.70 18.71 3.18
CA ALA A 8 -1.99 18.28 3.72
C ALA A 8 -3.14 18.96 2.98
N VAL A 9 -4.15 18.18 2.60
CA VAL A 9 -5.40 18.68 2.03
C VAL A 9 -6.50 18.54 3.08
N ILE A 10 -7.17 19.64 3.38
CA ILE A 10 -8.35 19.67 4.26
C ILE A 10 -9.56 19.78 3.36
N ALA A 11 -10.52 18.88 3.52
CA ALA A 11 -11.71 18.84 2.69
C ALA A 11 -12.97 18.78 3.55
N PHE A 12 -14.00 19.52 3.14
CA PHE A 12 -15.27 19.67 3.86
C PHE A 12 -16.38 18.95 3.10
N GLY A 13 -17.26 18.23 3.82
CA GLY A 13 -18.45 17.61 3.22
C GLY A 13 -18.17 16.42 2.27
N CYS A 14 -17.03 15.73 2.41
CA CYS A 14 -16.56 14.72 1.45
C CYS A 14 -17.30 13.38 1.42
N ALA A 15 -18.48 13.26 2.06
CA ALA A 15 -19.31 12.07 1.91
C ALA A 15 -19.74 11.86 0.44
N SER A 16 -19.88 12.95 -0.33
CA SER A 16 -20.32 12.92 -1.72
C SER A 16 -19.18 12.92 -2.74
N CYS A 17 -18.01 13.46 -2.38
CA CYS A 17 -16.88 13.66 -3.28
C CYS A 17 -15.61 12.97 -2.73
N PRO A 18 -15.32 11.73 -3.15
CA PRO A 18 -14.15 11.00 -2.65
C PRO A 18 -12.84 11.40 -3.34
N LYS A 19 -12.86 12.18 -4.43
CA LYS A 19 -11.65 12.62 -5.14
C LYS A 19 -11.08 13.89 -4.52
N LEU A 20 -9.83 13.84 -4.08
CA LEU A 20 -9.03 14.99 -3.65
C LEU A 20 -7.82 15.17 -4.56
N MET A 21 -7.33 16.40 -4.65
CA MET A 21 -6.15 16.77 -5.42
C MET A 21 -5.17 17.54 -4.55
N CYS A 22 -3.89 17.20 -4.64
CA CYS A 22 -2.82 17.91 -3.93
C CYS A 22 -2.66 19.33 -4.49
N GLY A 23 -2.76 20.34 -3.63
CA GLY A 23 -2.61 21.76 -3.98
C GLY A 23 -1.16 22.26 -4.03
N ARG A 24 -0.16 21.39 -3.82
CA ARG A 24 1.25 21.75 -3.95
C ARG A 24 1.60 21.94 -5.43
N GLU A 25 2.18 23.09 -5.76
CA GLU A 25 2.79 23.38 -7.06
C GLU A 25 3.72 22.22 -7.50
N GLY A 26 3.48 21.69 -8.69
CA GLY A 26 4.25 20.57 -9.25
C GLY A 26 3.92 19.17 -8.72
N CYS A 27 3.02 19.00 -7.74
CA CYS A 27 2.61 17.66 -7.27
C CYS A 27 1.38 17.13 -8.01
N GLY A 28 0.27 17.89 -8.01
CA GLY A 28 -0.97 17.55 -8.74
C GLY A 28 -1.59 16.19 -8.45
N THR A 29 -1.12 15.46 -7.42
CA THR A 29 -1.52 14.07 -7.21
C THR A 29 -2.96 13.99 -6.76
N GLU A 30 -3.75 13.20 -7.47
CA GLU A 30 -5.13 12.90 -7.12
C GLU A 30 -5.20 11.65 -6.23
N PHE A 31 -6.01 11.70 -5.18
CA PHE A 31 -6.16 10.61 -4.23
C PHE A 31 -7.57 10.48 -3.67
N CYS A 32 -7.90 9.26 -3.29
CA CYS A 32 -9.18 8.94 -2.68
C CYS A 32 -9.19 9.35 -1.20
N TYR A 33 -10.21 10.09 -0.79
CA TYR A 33 -10.42 10.50 0.61
C TYR A 33 -10.53 9.30 1.55
N HIS A 34 -11.28 8.26 1.15
CA HIS A 34 -11.58 7.12 2.02
C HIS A 34 -10.36 6.23 2.29
N CYS A 35 -9.64 5.81 1.25
CA CYS A 35 -8.51 4.89 1.40
C CYS A 35 -7.14 5.61 1.43
N LYS A 36 -7.12 6.91 1.12
CA LYS A 36 -5.92 7.77 1.03
C LYS A 36 -4.82 7.19 0.11
N GLN A 37 -5.25 6.54 -0.98
CA GLN A 37 -4.44 6.00 -2.07
C GLN A 37 -4.69 6.78 -3.37
N ILE A 38 -3.89 6.52 -4.42
CA ILE A 38 -4.10 7.09 -5.77
C ILE A 38 -5.58 7.00 -6.17
N TRP A 39 -6.09 8.09 -6.75
CA TRP A 39 -7.47 8.18 -7.19
C TRP A 39 -7.81 7.05 -8.18
N HIS A 40 -8.99 6.44 -7.99
CA HIS A 40 -9.45 5.30 -8.77
C HIS A 40 -10.87 5.58 -9.29
N PRO A 41 -11.02 6.05 -10.55
CA PRO A 41 -12.32 6.36 -11.11
C PRO A 41 -13.14 5.07 -11.31
N ASN A 42 -14.44 5.15 -11.07
CA ASN A 42 -15.40 4.06 -11.33
C ASN A 42 -15.11 2.73 -10.59
N GLN A 43 -14.27 2.77 -9.55
CA GLN A 43 -13.92 1.60 -8.75
C GLN A 43 -14.20 1.88 -7.27
N THR A 44 -14.66 0.85 -6.55
CA THR A 44 -14.67 0.88 -5.09
C THR A 44 -13.24 0.84 -4.56
N CYS A 45 -13.03 1.28 -3.32
CA CYS A 45 -11.70 1.21 -2.69
C CYS A 45 -11.16 -0.23 -2.63
N ASP A 46 -12.06 -1.22 -2.46
CA ASP A 46 -11.69 -2.63 -2.44
C ASP A 46 -11.29 -3.16 -3.81
N ALA A 47 -12.03 -2.83 -4.87
CA ALA A 47 -11.68 -3.23 -6.23
C ALA A 47 -10.30 -2.68 -6.63
N ALA A 48 -10.07 -1.38 -6.39
CA ALA A 48 -8.78 -0.75 -6.67
C ALA A 48 -7.63 -1.34 -5.84
N ARG A 49 -7.91 -1.79 -4.62
CA ARG A 49 -6.94 -2.51 -3.78
C ARG A 49 -6.59 -3.88 -4.38
N GLN A 50 -7.58 -4.64 -4.82
CA GLN A 50 -7.37 -5.94 -5.45
C GLN A 50 -6.59 -5.83 -6.76
N GLU A 51 -6.92 -4.85 -7.61
CA GLU A 51 -6.20 -4.58 -8.87
C GLU A 51 -4.72 -4.29 -8.62
N ARG A 52 -4.40 -3.41 -7.67
CA ARG A 52 -3.01 -3.12 -7.30
C ARG A 52 -2.27 -4.37 -6.81
N ALA A 53 -2.90 -5.17 -5.95
CA ALA A 53 -2.32 -6.41 -5.45
C ALA A 53 -2.03 -7.42 -6.58
N GLN A 54 -2.94 -7.55 -7.55
CA GLN A 54 -2.72 -8.39 -8.72
C GLN A 54 -1.55 -7.89 -9.57
N SER A 55 -1.45 -6.58 -9.80
CA SER A 55 -0.35 -5.99 -10.58
C SER A 55 1.02 -6.25 -9.94
N LEU A 56 1.09 -6.22 -8.60
CA LEU A 56 2.30 -6.54 -7.84
C LEU A 56 2.64 -8.03 -7.94
N ARG A 57 1.65 -8.93 -7.83
CA ARG A 57 1.86 -10.38 -8.04
C ARG A 57 2.38 -10.69 -9.44
N LEU A 58 1.85 -10.05 -10.48
CA LEU A 58 2.32 -10.20 -11.86
C LEU A 58 3.77 -9.72 -12.03
N ARG A 59 4.16 -8.63 -11.36
CA ARG A 59 5.55 -8.16 -11.33
C ARG A 59 6.46 -9.17 -10.63
N THR A 60 6.05 -9.72 -9.50
CA THR A 60 6.81 -10.77 -8.79
C THR A 60 7.00 -12.01 -9.68
N ILE A 61 5.96 -12.47 -10.39
CA ILE A 61 6.07 -13.63 -11.29
C ILE A 61 7.06 -13.35 -12.44
N ARG A 62 7.09 -12.13 -12.97
CA ARG A 62 8.08 -11.74 -13.99
C ARG A 62 9.50 -11.58 -13.44
N SER A 63 9.66 -11.24 -12.15
CA SER A 63 10.96 -11.14 -11.49
C SER A 63 11.51 -12.48 -10.99
N SER A 64 10.66 -13.50 -10.82
CA SER A 64 11.06 -14.86 -10.41
C SER A 64 11.78 -15.69 -11.49
N SER A 65 12.16 -15.09 -12.62
CA SER A 65 13.16 -15.68 -13.53
C SER A 65 14.60 -15.59 -12.99
N ILE A 66 14.82 -14.89 -11.86
CA ILE A 66 16.04 -15.02 -11.06
C ILE A 66 15.75 -16.02 -9.92
N SER A 67 16.20 -17.25 -10.12
CA SER A 67 16.13 -18.36 -9.16
C SER A 67 16.95 -18.06 -7.89
N TYR A 68 16.27 -17.75 -6.78
CA TYR A 68 16.82 -17.96 -5.44
C TYR A 68 16.20 -19.26 -4.90
N SER A 69 17.07 -20.22 -4.57
CA SER A 69 16.70 -21.56 -4.13
C SER A 69 15.63 -21.54 -3.04
N GLN A 70 14.58 -22.34 -3.26
CA GLN A 70 13.67 -22.78 -2.22
C GLN A 70 14.47 -23.51 -1.15
N GLU A 71 14.73 -22.85 -0.03
CA GLU A 71 14.86 -23.54 1.25
C GLU A 71 13.69 -23.16 2.15
N SER A 72 12.93 -24.19 2.51
CA SER A 72 12.32 -24.35 3.84
C SER A 72 11.15 -23.42 4.20
N GLY A 73 10.02 -24.03 4.56
CA GLY A 73 8.72 -23.41 4.86
C GLY A 73 8.64 -22.51 6.10
N ALA A 74 9.68 -21.72 6.40
CA ALA A 74 9.69 -20.67 7.41
C ALA A 74 9.44 -19.25 6.83
N ALA A 75 9.75 -19.02 5.56
CA ALA A 75 9.70 -17.67 4.97
C ALA A 75 8.28 -17.11 4.72
N ALA A 76 7.24 -17.95 4.75
CA ALA A 76 5.88 -17.52 4.45
C ALA A 76 5.22 -16.77 5.62
N ASP A 77 5.56 -17.09 6.86
CA ASP A 77 4.98 -16.42 8.04
C ASP A 77 5.67 -15.08 8.33
N ASP A 78 6.93 -14.94 7.91
CA ASP A 78 7.74 -13.74 8.04
C ASP A 78 7.42 -12.68 6.98
N ILE A 79 6.60 -13.02 5.97
CA ILE A 79 6.28 -12.14 4.85
C ILE A 79 4.76 -11.98 4.71
N LYS A 80 4.22 -10.81 5.04
CA LYS A 80 2.79 -10.48 4.87
C LYS A 80 2.61 -9.26 3.98
N PRO A 81 1.57 -9.23 3.12
CA PRO A 81 1.27 -8.04 2.33
C PRO A 81 0.67 -6.95 3.22
N CYS A 82 1.10 -5.72 2.99
CA CYS A 82 0.51 -4.53 3.62
C CYS A 82 -1.02 -4.51 3.39
N PRO A 83 -1.86 -4.34 4.42
CA PRO A 83 -3.31 -4.36 4.29
C PRO A 83 -3.87 -3.22 3.40
N ARG A 84 -3.06 -2.18 3.17
CA ARG A 84 -3.44 -0.98 2.43
C ARG A 84 -2.90 -0.91 1.01
N CYS A 85 -1.63 -1.27 0.81
CA CYS A 85 -0.97 -1.15 -0.50
C CYS A 85 -0.48 -2.48 -1.09
N ALA A 86 -0.63 -3.59 -0.36
CA ALA A 86 -0.17 -4.93 -0.73
C ALA A 86 1.35 -5.07 -0.96
N ALA A 87 2.15 -4.05 -0.65
CA ALA A 87 3.60 -4.18 -0.59
C ALA A 87 3.98 -5.29 0.40
N TYR A 88 4.95 -6.13 0.03
CA TYR A 88 5.44 -7.18 0.92
C TYR A 88 6.21 -6.57 2.08
N ILE A 89 5.85 -6.97 3.30
CA ILE A 89 6.49 -6.54 4.53
C ILE A 89 7.11 -7.79 5.16
N ILE A 90 8.38 -7.68 5.54
CA ILE A 90 9.10 -8.72 6.27
C ILE A 90 9.06 -8.35 7.75
N LYS A 91 8.63 -9.27 8.62
CA LYS A 91 8.79 -9.14 10.07
C LYS A 91 10.02 -9.93 10.51
N MET A 92 10.85 -9.32 11.34
CA MET A 92 11.96 -10.01 11.99
C MET A 92 11.46 -10.70 13.27
N ASN A 93 11.89 -11.93 13.50
CA ASN A 93 11.58 -12.70 14.73
C ASN A 93 12.55 -12.38 15.87
N ASP A 94 12.87 -11.10 16.08
CA ASP A 94 13.84 -10.60 17.06
C ASP A 94 13.21 -10.20 18.40
N GLY A 95 11.94 -10.52 18.62
CA GLY A 95 11.17 -10.09 19.79
C GLY A 95 10.56 -8.69 19.66
N SER A 96 10.62 -8.07 18.48
CA SER A 96 9.95 -6.80 18.19
C SER A 96 8.41 -6.88 18.32
N CYS A 97 7.80 -5.73 18.62
CA CYS A 97 6.35 -5.59 18.78
C CYS A 97 5.59 -6.00 17.52
N ASN A 98 4.38 -6.55 17.68
CA ASN A 98 3.50 -6.85 16.56
C ASN A 98 2.93 -5.58 15.88
N HIS A 99 3.06 -4.39 16.46
CA HIS A 99 2.63 -3.15 15.82
C HIS A 99 3.64 -2.70 14.75
N MET A 100 3.29 -2.89 13.48
CA MET A 100 4.16 -2.62 12.34
C MET A 100 3.66 -1.44 11.52
N THR A 101 4.60 -0.72 10.88
CA THR A 101 4.30 0.36 9.94
C THR A 101 4.79 -0.01 8.55
N CYS A 102 3.93 0.12 7.53
CA CYS A 102 4.32 -0.11 6.15
C CYS A 102 5.24 1.03 5.66
N ALA A 103 6.50 0.73 5.35
CA ALA A 103 7.45 1.72 4.82
C ALA A 103 7.02 2.37 3.48
N VAL A 104 6.13 1.72 2.71
CA VAL A 104 5.67 2.23 1.41
C VAL A 104 4.53 3.25 1.55
N CYS A 105 3.56 3.00 2.44
CA CYS A 105 2.34 3.83 2.52
C CYS A 105 2.05 4.41 3.91
N GLY A 106 2.92 4.14 4.88
CA GLY A 106 2.83 4.64 6.25
C GLY A 106 1.65 4.12 7.06
N CYS A 107 0.94 3.08 6.61
CA CYS A 107 -0.15 2.54 7.42
C CYS A 107 0.40 1.69 8.56
N GLU A 108 -0.22 1.83 9.71
CA GLU A 108 0.03 1.04 10.90
C GLU A 108 -0.93 -0.15 10.94
N PHE A 109 -0.45 -1.31 11.38
CA PHE A 109 -1.24 -2.53 11.53
C PHE A 109 -0.58 -3.51 12.52
N CYS A 110 -1.37 -4.41 13.10
CA CYS A 110 -0.85 -5.49 13.93
C CYS A 110 -0.49 -6.72 13.08
N TRP A 111 0.70 -7.27 13.30
CA TRP A 111 1.13 -8.58 12.82
C TRP A 111 0.56 -9.68 13.72
N LEU A 112 -0.64 -10.18 13.35
CA LEU A 112 -1.31 -11.31 13.98
C LEU A 112 -1.21 -12.55 13.09
#